data_AF-A0A946ZX62-F1
#
_entry.id   AF-A0A946ZX62-F1
#
_cell.length_a   1.000
_cell.length_b   1.000
_cell.length_c   1.000
_cell.angle_alpha   90.00
_cell.angle_beta   90.00
_cell.angle_gamma   90.00
#
_symmetry.space_group_name_H-M   'P 1'
#
loop_
_entity.id
_entity.type
_entity.pdbx_description
1 polymer ?
#
loop_
_entity_poly.entity_id
_entity_poly.type
_entity_poly.pdbx_seq_one_letter_code
_entity_poly.pdbx_strand_id
1 'polypeptide(L)'
;ALDHKTPLLKALNEVDKAATDVCQLFDKNVTKVHANLGWEQEYFLIDEALAESRPDLVMAGRTLVGQDAAKGQQLDDHYFGVIPQRALEFMKELEIECMKLGIPVKTRHNEVAPNQFELAPVFEEANLSVDHNLLLMDIMEKVAEKHKFKVLFHEKPFAKINGSGKHNNWSLSTDTGVNLLSPGSTPMKNLQFLTFFVNTIKAVDSYEELLRSSIASASNDLRLGANEAPPAIISIFIGKQLSDVLDELEGVSQGKLSPEEKTELKLNVVGKIPEILLDNTDRNRTSPFAFTGNKFEFRAVGSRTNSAKPMTVLNTIVAKQLQEFKKEVDALIEKKKLKKDEAIFNVLREYIKSSKRIRFDGDGYSADWVAEAKRRKLSNNRTTPEALQIMTSKEILALFGDMEVMTETEVRARQEVEFDTYILQTQIEGRVMNELVNSYIIPVAVNYQNTLIQNVLGLKEIYGAAHKDLTEGTLNLIEQISEHLSAVKKKTDIMVEARKKANAMTDIHKKAFAYCEDVRPHFEGIRRHCDKLERLVDDRAWPLVKYRELLFIK
;
A
#
# COMPACT_ATOMS: atom_id res chain seq x y z
N ALA A 1 -11.46 -17.58 14.49
CA ALA A 1 -11.97 -17.43 13.12
C ALA A 1 -10.82 -17.44 12.13
N LEU A 2 -10.88 -18.33 11.13
CA LEU A 2 -9.84 -18.50 10.10
C LEU A 2 -10.00 -17.50 8.94
N ASP A 3 -11.21 -16.97 8.73
CA ASP A 3 -11.54 -16.02 7.67
C ASP A 3 -11.18 -14.56 8.04
N HIS A 4 -11.27 -13.63 7.09
CA HIS A 4 -11.16 -12.18 7.36
C HIS A 4 -12.48 -11.49 7.67
N LYS A 5 -13.61 -12.17 7.44
CA LYS A 5 -14.97 -11.61 7.59
C LYS A 5 -15.35 -11.41 9.05
N THR A 6 -15.12 -12.42 9.88
CA THR A 6 -15.51 -12.43 11.29
C THR A 6 -14.82 -11.34 12.09
N PRO A 7 -13.48 -11.15 12.01
CA PRO A 7 -12.84 -10.01 12.68
C PRO A 7 -13.35 -8.66 12.17
N LEU A 8 -13.59 -8.54 10.86
CA LEU A 8 -14.11 -7.31 10.27
C LEU A 8 -15.51 -6.99 10.83
N LEU A 9 -16.44 -7.93 10.81
CA LEU A 9 -17.80 -7.74 11.34
C LEU A 9 -17.79 -7.36 12.83
N LYS A 10 -16.91 -7.97 13.62
CA LYS A 10 -16.72 -7.60 15.03
C LYS A 10 -16.20 -6.17 15.17
N ALA A 11 -15.16 -5.79 14.42
CA ALA A 11 -14.62 -4.43 14.44
C ALA A 11 -15.66 -3.38 14.00
N LEU A 12 -16.46 -3.70 12.97
CA LEU A 12 -17.55 -2.85 12.49
C LEU A 12 -18.66 -2.68 13.54
N ASN A 13 -19.00 -3.75 14.25
CA ASN A 13 -19.96 -3.70 15.35
C ASN A 13 -19.45 -2.86 16.52
N GLU A 14 -18.16 -2.96 16.86
CA GLU A 14 -17.59 -2.16 17.95
C GLU A 14 -17.46 -0.67 17.61
N VAL A 15 -17.11 -0.32 16.36
CA VAL A 15 -17.08 1.08 15.94
C VAL A 15 -18.49 1.67 15.87
N ASP A 16 -19.50 0.89 15.45
CA ASP A 16 -20.91 1.29 15.48
C ASP A 16 -21.35 1.66 16.90
N LYS A 17 -21.17 0.76 17.87
CA LYS A 17 -21.52 1.02 19.28
C LYS A 17 -20.82 2.26 19.82
N ALA A 18 -19.49 2.31 19.68
CA ALA A 18 -18.69 3.40 20.23
C ALA A 18 -19.01 4.76 19.58
N ALA A 19 -19.18 4.78 18.25
CA ALA A 19 -19.52 6.00 17.53
C ALA A 19 -20.96 6.44 17.81
N THR A 20 -21.91 5.51 17.94
CA THR A 20 -23.29 5.82 18.34
C THR A 20 -23.33 6.46 19.72
N ASP A 21 -22.63 5.89 20.71
CA ASP A 21 -22.54 6.45 22.06
C ASP A 21 -21.94 7.87 22.11
N VAL A 22 -20.97 8.15 21.24
CA VAL A 22 -20.42 9.50 21.08
C VAL A 22 -21.40 10.42 20.33
N CYS A 23 -22.08 9.94 19.30
CA CYS A 23 -23.10 10.70 18.57
C CYS A 23 -24.24 11.15 19.48
N GLN A 24 -24.59 10.36 20.49
CA GLN A 24 -25.58 10.69 21.52
C GLN A 24 -25.23 11.95 22.33
N LEU A 25 -24.00 12.43 22.29
CA LEU A 25 -23.63 13.74 22.84
C LEU A 25 -24.16 14.90 21.96
N PHE A 26 -24.35 14.69 20.66
CA PHE A 26 -24.70 15.74 19.69
C PHE A 26 -26.15 15.66 19.24
N ASP A 27 -26.61 14.45 18.88
CA ASP A 27 -27.96 14.19 18.39
C ASP A 27 -28.50 12.90 19.03
N LYS A 28 -29.66 13.01 19.70
CA LYS A 28 -30.31 11.90 20.39
C LYS A 28 -31.02 10.93 19.45
N ASN A 29 -31.26 11.34 18.21
CA ASN A 29 -31.97 10.52 17.22
C ASN A 29 -31.08 9.47 16.55
N VAL A 30 -29.75 9.56 16.68
CA VAL A 30 -28.81 8.63 16.06
C VAL A 30 -28.84 7.30 16.82
N THR A 31 -29.33 6.23 16.19
CA THR A 31 -29.38 4.91 16.82
C THR A 31 -28.32 3.96 16.32
N LYS A 32 -27.64 4.32 15.22
CA LYS A 32 -26.63 3.48 14.57
C LYS A 32 -25.64 4.32 13.78
N VAL A 33 -24.39 3.87 13.71
CA VAL A 33 -23.35 4.41 12.84
C VAL A 33 -22.78 3.30 11.96
N HIS A 34 -22.72 3.57 10.66
CA HIS A 34 -22.15 2.69 9.66
C HIS A 34 -20.75 3.16 9.28
N ALA A 35 -19.81 2.22 9.19
CA ALA A 35 -18.54 2.50 8.51
C ALA A 35 -18.71 2.27 7.01
N ASN A 36 -18.23 3.21 6.21
CA ASN A 36 -18.27 3.15 4.76
C ASN A 36 -16.86 2.98 4.21
N LEU A 37 -16.76 2.24 3.11
CA LEU A 37 -15.52 2.02 2.37
C LEU A 37 -15.75 2.23 0.87
N GLY A 38 -14.92 3.08 0.26
CA GLY A 38 -14.69 3.10 -1.18
C GLY A 38 -13.27 2.65 -1.47
N TRP A 39 -13.10 1.55 -2.22
CA TRP A 39 -11.78 1.09 -2.64
C TRP A 39 -11.45 1.59 -4.05
N GLU A 40 -10.18 1.86 -4.31
CA GLU A 40 -9.68 2.21 -5.65
C GLU A 40 -8.75 1.08 -6.10
N GLN A 41 -9.18 0.21 -7.02
CA GLN A 41 -8.41 -0.97 -7.42
C GLN A 41 -7.53 -0.64 -8.61
N GLU A 42 -6.21 -0.57 -8.37
CA GLU A 42 -5.23 -0.52 -9.45
C GLU A 42 -4.76 -1.93 -9.86
N TYR A 43 -4.39 -2.06 -11.13
CA TYR A 43 -3.94 -3.30 -11.75
C TYR A 43 -3.20 -3.05 -13.07
N PHE A 44 -2.45 -4.04 -13.55
CA PHE A 44 -1.93 -4.05 -14.91
C PHE A 44 -2.71 -5.03 -15.80
N LEU A 45 -2.87 -4.71 -17.08
CA LEU A 45 -3.33 -5.65 -18.12
C LEU A 45 -2.20 -5.93 -19.10
N ILE A 46 -1.78 -7.18 -19.19
CA ILE A 46 -0.73 -7.62 -20.11
C ILE A 46 -1.33 -8.62 -21.08
N ASP A 47 -0.91 -8.60 -22.34
CA ASP A 47 -1.30 -9.65 -23.28
C ASP A 47 -1.01 -11.04 -22.70
N GLU A 48 -1.99 -11.94 -22.75
CA GLU A 48 -1.91 -13.28 -22.15
C GLU A 48 -0.70 -14.06 -22.68
N ALA A 49 -0.46 -14.06 -23.99
CA ALA A 49 0.65 -14.81 -24.57
C ALA A 49 2.02 -14.23 -24.15
N LEU A 50 2.12 -12.90 -24.06
CA LEU A 50 3.33 -12.26 -23.54
C LEU A 50 3.55 -12.56 -22.05
N ALA A 51 2.48 -12.58 -21.25
CA ALA A 51 2.57 -12.93 -19.83
C ALA A 51 2.96 -14.41 -19.63
N GLU A 52 2.39 -15.33 -20.41
CA GLU A 52 2.70 -16.77 -20.37
C GLU A 52 4.14 -17.08 -20.79
N SER A 53 4.71 -16.28 -21.69
CA SER A 53 6.13 -16.39 -22.09
C SER A 53 7.13 -16.01 -20.97
N ARG A 54 6.62 -15.53 -19.83
CA ARG A 54 7.40 -15.08 -18.68
C ARG A 54 7.12 -15.97 -17.46
N PRO A 55 7.91 -17.04 -17.24
CA PRO A 55 7.72 -17.95 -16.11
C PRO A 55 7.71 -17.24 -14.75
N ASP A 56 8.49 -16.15 -14.60
CA ASP A 56 8.47 -15.32 -13.41
C ASP A 56 7.16 -14.54 -13.21
N LEU A 57 6.58 -13.97 -14.27
CA LEU A 57 5.25 -13.35 -14.16
C LEU A 57 4.18 -14.38 -13.77
N VAL A 58 4.21 -15.57 -14.39
CA VAL A 58 3.22 -16.62 -14.11
C VAL A 58 3.34 -17.14 -12.68
N MET A 59 4.56 -17.42 -12.20
CA MET A 59 4.77 -18.08 -10.91
C MET A 59 4.90 -17.12 -9.73
N ALA A 60 5.49 -15.95 -9.92
CA ALA A 60 5.72 -14.96 -8.87
C ALA A 60 4.77 -13.76 -8.94
N GLY A 61 4.01 -13.60 -10.02
CA GLY A 61 3.15 -12.42 -10.24
C GLY A 61 3.94 -11.14 -10.57
N ARG A 62 5.26 -11.23 -10.65
CA ARG A 62 6.17 -10.12 -10.98
C ARG A 62 7.35 -10.60 -11.80
N THR A 63 7.94 -9.68 -12.54
CA THR A 63 9.22 -9.91 -13.21
C THR A 63 10.37 -9.89 -12.19
N LEU A 64 11.16 -10.96 -12.19
CA LEU A 64 12.34 -11.13 -11.33
C LEU A 64 13.61 -10.62 -12.01
N VAL A 65 13.62 -10.69 -13.34
CA VAL A 65 14.65 -10.14 -14.22
C VAL A 65 13.99 -9.32 -15.34
N GLY A 66 14.76 -8.45 -15.99
CA GLY A 66 14.30 -7.70 -17.14
C GLY A 66 14.86 -6.29 -17.14
N GLN A 67 15.54 -5.96 -18.23
CA GLN A 67 16.04 -4.62 -18.46
C GLN A 67 14.89 -3.65 -18.74
N ASP A 68 14.91 -2.50 -18.08
CA ASP A 68 14.00 -1.38 -18.35
C ASP A 68 14.02 -1.00 -19.84
N ALA A 69 12.83 -0.71 -20.37
CA ALA A 69 12.64 -0.26 -21.73
C ALA A 69 13.23 1.14 -21.96
N ALA A 70 13.68 1.43 -23.19
CA ALA A 70 14.24 2.74 -23.55
C ALA A 70 13.21 3.87 -23.38
N LYS A 71 11.96 3.62 -23.81
CA LYS A 71 10.79 4.36 -23.40
C LYS A 71 10.18 3.63 -22.20
N GLY A 72 10.15 4.27 -21.04
CA GLY A 72 9.43 3.82 -19.85
C GLY A 72 8.25 4.76 -19.59
N GLN A 73 8.13 5.27 -18.37
CA GLN A 73 7.07 6.23 -17.98
C GLN A 73 7.50 7.71 -18.02
N GLN A 74 8.66 8.03 -18.61
CA GLN A 74 9.26 9.38 -18.52
C GLN A 74 8.49 10.47 -19.27
N LEU A 75 7.59 10.10 -20.18
CA LEU A 75 6.79 11.04 -20.96
C LEU A 75 5.45 11.37 -20.31
N ASP A 76 5.21 10.87 -19.09
CA ASP A 76 3.89 10.88 -18.44
C ASP A 76 2.84 10.48 -19.47
N ASP A 77 2.96 9.26 -20.06
CA ASP A 77 2.00 8.77 -21.06
C ASP A 77 0.60 8.85 -20.40
N HIS A 78 -0.14 9.89 -20.77
CA HIS A 78 -0.94 10.71 -19.86
C HIS A 78 -1.81 9.93 -18.85
N TYR A 79 -1.70 10.27 -17.56
CA TYR A 79 -2.78 10.05 -16.59
C TYR A 79 -4.07 10.65 -17.18
N PHE A 80 -5.17 9.88 -17.22
CA PHE A 80 -6.38 10.19 -18.01
C PHE A 80 -6.21 10.29 -19.54
N GLY A 81 -5.16 9.67 -20.09
CA GLY A 81 -4.93 9.55 -21.53
C GLY A 81 -5.87 8.58 -22.24
N VAL A 82 -5.71 8.44 -23.56
CA VAL A 82 -6.54 7.54 -24.37
C VAL A 82 -6.29 6.08 -23.97
N ILE A 83 -7.33 5.41 -23.49
CA ILE A 83 -7.32 3.98 -23.19
C ILE A 83 -7.22 3.19 -24.51
N PRO A 84 -6.28 2.23 -24.65
CA PRO A 84 -6.22 1.35 -25.83
C PRO A 84 -7.55 0.63 -26.08
N GLN A 85 -7.98 0.53 -27.34
CA GLN A 85 -9.30 -0.03 -27.68
C GLN A 85 -9.55 -1.41 -27.06
N ARG A 86 -8.55 -2.29 -27.08
CA ARG A 86 -8.66 -3.65 -26.52
C ARG A 86 -8.86 -3.64 -25.00
N ALA A 87 -8.13 -2.78 -24.28
CA ALA A 87 -8.33 -2.60 -22.84
C ALA A 87 -9.70 -1.97 -22.54
N LEU A 88 -10.15 -1.04 -23.38
CA LEU A 88 -11.48 -0.44 -23.24
C LEU A 88 -12.60 -1.47 -23.44
N GLU A 89 -12.50 -2.40 -24.38
CA GLU A 89 -13.47 -3.49 -24.55
C GLU A 89 -13.50 -4.44 -23.34
N PHE A 90 -12.33 -4.79 -22.78
CA PHE A 90 -12.23 -5.52 -21.52
C PHE A 90 -12.98 -4.77 -20.40
N MET A 91 -12.70 -3.47 -20.23
CA MET A 91 -13.32 -2.66 -19.19
C MET A 91 -14.83 -2.53 -19.34
N LYS A 92 -15.34 -2.46 -20.58
CA LYS A 92 -16.79 -2.42 -20.86
C LYS A 92 -17.48 -3.71 -20.43
N GLU A 93 -16.93 -4.87 -20.79
CA GLU A 93 -17.49 -6.15 -20.36
C GLU A 93 -17.41 -6.29 -18.83
N LEU A 94 -16.28 -5.92 -18.23
CA LEU A 94 -16.11 -5.92 -16.77
C LEU A 94 -17.18 -5.09 -16.07
N GLU A 95 -17.44 -3.87 -16.54
CA GLU A 95 -18.48 -3.00 -15.99
C GLU A 95 -19.88 -3.64 -16.09
N ILE A 96 -20.20 -4.28 -17.22
CA ILE A 96 -21.46 -5.00 -17.40
C ILE A 96 -21.60 -6.16 -16.42
N GLU A 97 -20.56 -6.98 -16.25
CA GLU A 97 -20.58 -8.09 -15.28
C GLU A 97 -20.66 -7.59 -13.83
N CYS A 98 -19.99 -6.49 -13.50
CA CYS A 98 -20.10 -5.84 -12.19
C CYS A 98 -21.52 -5.37 -11.90
N MET A 99 -22.16 -4.69 -12.87
CA MET A 99 -23.54 -4.22 -12.72
C MET A 99 -24.53 -5.38 -12.51
N LYS A 100 -24.34 -6.52 -13.17
CA LYS A 100 -25.17 -7.73 -12.96
C LYS A 100 -25.05 -8.28 -11.53
N LEU A 101 -23.90 -8.09 -10.90
CA LEU A 101 -23.59 -8.57 -9.55
C LEU A 101 -23.82 -7.53 -8.46
N GLY A 102 -24.28 -6.33 -8.83
CA GLY A 102 -24.59 -5.24 -7.90
C GLY A 102 -23.38 -4.41 -7.47
N ILE A 103 -22.22 -4.59 -8.09
CA ILE A 103 -21.01 -3.80 -7.78
C ILE A 103 -21.12 -2.43 -8.48
N PRO A 104 -21.19 -1.31 -7.73
CA PRO A 104 -21.54 -0.01 -8.29
C PRO A 104 -20.31 0.72 -8.87
N VAL A 105 -19.67 0.11 -9.87
CA VAL A 105 -18.51 0.69 -10.57
C VAL A 105 -18.84 2.08 -11.11
N LYS A 106 -17.94 3.05 -10.88
CA LYS A 106 -18.19 4.45 -11.22
C LYS A 106 -17.12 5.05 -12.13
N THR A 107 -15.86 4.83 -11.80
CA THR A 107 -14.71 5.40 -12.52
C THR A 107 -13.79 4.31 -13.03
N ARG A 108 -13.20 4.57 -14.20
CA ARG A 108 -12.10 3.79 -14.78
C ARG A 108 -11.21 4.72 -15.59
N HIS A 109 -9.89 4.58 -15.46
CA HIS A 109 -8.93 5.36 -16.22
C HIS A 109 -7.59 4.64 -16.34
N ASN A 110 -6.73 5.14 -17.23
CA ASN A 110 -5.32 4.79 -17.23
C ASN A 110 -4.65 5.39 -15.99
N GLU A 111 -3.69 4.66 -15.46
CA GLU A 111 -2.76 5.12 -14.45
C GLU A 111 -1.45 5.64 -15.08
N VAL A 112 -0.51 6.10 -14.25
CA VAL A 112 0.76 6.70 -14.68
C VAL A 112 1.66 5.73 -15.45
N ALA A 113 1.68 4.44 -15.10
CA ALA A 113 2.51 3.48 -15.81
C ALA A 113 1.83 2.89 -17.06
N PRO A 114 2.60 2.50 -18.09
CA PRO A 114 2.06 1.82 -19.26
C PRO A 114 1.32 0.54 -18.87
N ASN A 115 0.14 0.34 -19.46
CA ASN A 115 -0.75 -0.79 -19.19
C ASN A 115 -1.22 -0.90 -17.73
N GLN A 116 -1.08 0.15 -16.93
CA GLN A 116 -1.69 0.27 -15.60
C GLN A 116 -3.03 0.99 -15.70
N PHE A 117 -4.01 0.52 -14.94
CA PHE A 117 -5.35 1.07 -14.91
C PHE A 117 -5.89 1.07 -13.48
N GLU A 118 -6.90 1.91 -13.25
CA GLU A 118 -7.66 1.96 -12.01
C GLU A 118 -9.15 1.75 -12.29
N LEU A 119 -9.83 1.13 -11.34
CA LEU A 119 -11.29 1.07 -11.27
C LEU A 119 -11.74 1.34 -9.83
N ALA A 120 -12.70 2.26 -9.65
CA ALA A 120 -13.31 2.54 -8.35
C ALA A 120 -14.84 2.55 -8.43
N PRO A 121 -15.56 1.98 -7.45
CA PRO A 121 -17.00 2.05 -7.33
C PRO A 121 -17.42 3.27 -6.49
N VAL A 122 -18.73 3.49 -6.42
CA VAL A 122 -19.29 4.28 -5.32
C VAL A 122 -19.00 3.55 -3.99
N PHE A 123 -18.71 4.30 -2.92
CA PHE A 123 -18.52 3.71 -1.60
C PHE A 123 -19.79 2.97 -1.13
N GLU A 124 -19.60 1.96 -0.29
CA GLU A 124 -20.69 1.17 0.30
C GLU A 124 -20.39 0.95 1.78
N GLU A 125 -21.33 0.34 2.51
CA GLU A 125 -21.05 -0.14 3.87
C GLU A 125 -19.84 -1.09 3.82
N ALA A 126 -18.92 -0.94 4.77
CA ALA A 126 -17.58 -1.49 4.68
C ALA A 126 -17.54 -3.01 4.49
N ASN A 127 -18.46 -3.76 5.10
CA ASN A 127 -18.52 -5.21 4.92
C ASN A 127 -18.90 -5.60 3.49
N LEU A 128 -19.91 -4.95 2.91
CA LEU A 128 -20.35 -5.18 1.53
C LEU A 128 -19.28 -4.73 0.53
N SER A 129 -18.70 -3.55 0.76
CA SER A 129 -17.64 -2.99 -0.09
C SER A 129 -16.44 -3.94 -0.21
N VAL A 130 -16.03 -4.57 0.90
CA VAL A 130 -14.98 -5.60 0.90
C VAL A 130 -15.38 -6.82 0.07
N ASP A 131 -16.61 -7.32 0.20
CA ASP A 131 -17.08 -8.47 -0.58
C ASP A 131 -17.12 -8.15 -2.07
N HIS A 132 -17.60 -6.96 -2.43
CA HIS A 132 -17.62 -6.47 -3.79
C HIS A 132 -16.22 -6.31 -4.38
N ASN A 133 -15.21 -5.88 -3.61
CA ASN A 133 -13.82 -5.84 -4.09
C ASN A 133 -13.28 -7.25 -4.39
N LEU A 134 -13.51 -8.21 -3.50
CA LEU A 134 -13.04 -9.58 -3.70
C LEU A 134 -13.70 -10.24 -4.92
N LEU A 135 -15.02 -10.02 -5.07
CA LEU A 135 -15.78 -10.50 -6.21
C LEU A 135 -15.34 -9.82 -7.52
N LEU A 136 -15.06 -8.51 -7.49
CA LEU A 136 -14.49 -7.79 -8.63
C LEU A 136 -13.19 -8.46 -9.10
N MET A 137 -12.25 -8.72 -8.19
CA MET A 137 -10.94 -9.29 -8.55
C MET A 137 -11.11 -10.66 -9.26
N ASP A 138 -12.05 -11.50 -8.82
CA ASP A 138 -12.38 -12.78 -9.48
C ASP A 138 -13.01 -12.59 -10.87
N ILE A 139 -13.93 -11.62 -11.02
CA ILE A 139 -14.53 -11.29 -12.33
C ILE A 139 -13.46 -10.75 -13.28
N MET A 140 -12.55 -9.91 -12.79
CA MET A 140 -11.48 -9.32 -13.60
C MET A 140 -10.61 -10.40 -14.23
N GLU A 141 -10.25 -11.46 -13.50
CA GLU A 141 -9.51 -12.59 -14.06
C GLU A 141 -10.30 -13.27 -15.18
N LYS A 142 -11.58 -13.60 -14.94
CA LYS A 142 -12.45 -14.27 -15.91
C LYS A 142 -12.70 -13.44 -17.17
N VAL A 143 -12.90 -12.14 -17.03
CA VAL A 143 -13.10 -11.24 -18.17
C VAL A 143 -11.77 -11.02 -18.90
N ALA A 144 -10.65 -10.94 -18.18
CA ALA A 144 -9.33 -10.78 -18.80
C ALA A 144 -9.01 -11.97 -19.72
N GLU A 145 -9.24 -13.21 -19.26
CA GLU A 145 -9.04 -14.43 -20.07
C GLU A 145 -9.84 -14.42 -21.39
N LYS A 146 -11.09 -13.94 -21.37
CA LYS A 146 -11.92 -13.81 -22.58
C LYS A 146 -11.33 -12.79 -23.57
N HIS A 147 -10.73 -11.73 -23.06
CA HIS A 147 -10.09 -10.65 -23.84
C HIS A 147 -8.61 -10.90 -24.12
N LYS A 148 -8.11 -12.12 -23.82
CA LYS A 148 -6.71 -12.53 -24.00
C LYS A 148 -5.74 -11.67 -23.21
N PHE A 149 -6.17 -11.18 -22.05
CA PHE A 149 -5.33 -10.48 -21.11
C PHE A 149 -5.04 -11.33 -19.88
N LYS A 150 -3.88 -11.09 -19.29
CA LYS A 150 -3.57 -11.41 -17.91
C LYS A 150 -3.68 -10.15 -17.07
N VAL A 151 -4.58 -10.16 -16.08
CA VAL A 151 -4.62 -9.13 -15.04
C VAL A 151 -3.54 -9.42 -13.99
N LEU A 152 -2.80 -8.39 -13.58
CA LEU A 152 -1.80 -8.47 -12.53
C LEU A 152 -2.16 -7.54 -11.38
N PHE A 153 -2.41 -8.13 -10.21
CA PHE A 153 -2.66 -7.42 -8.95
C PHE A 153 -1.43 -7.29 -8.05
N HIS A 154 -0.29 -7.81 -8.47
CA HIS A 154 0.94 -7.71 -7.69
C HIS A 154 1.33 -6.22 -7.56
N GLU A 155 1.65 -5.75 -6.36
CA GLU A 155 1.89 -4.32 -6.05
C GLU A 155 3.05 -3.69 -6.83
N LYS A 156 3.99 -4.51 -7.27
CA LYS A 156 5.13 -4.08 -8.10
C LYS A 156 5.49 -5.11 -9.18
N PRO A 157 4.68 -5.29 -10.24
CA PRO A 157 4.87 -6.37 -11.21
C PRO A 157 6.11 -6.14 -12.09
N PHE A 158 6.44 -4.88 -12.35
CA PHE A 158 7.63 -4.46 -13.09
C PHE A 158 8.48 -3.52 -12.23
N ALA A 159 9.81 -3.65 -12.30
CA ALA A 159 10.67 -2.74 -11.57
C ALA A 159 10.76 -1.37 -12.25
N LYS A 160 11.08 -0.35 -11.44
CA LYS A 160 11.36 1.04 -11.85
C LYS A 160 10.21 1.82 -12.53
N ILE A 161 9.04 1.21 -12.71
CA ILE A 161 7.78 1.92 -13.06
C ILE A 161 6.83 1.98 -11.86
N ASN A 162 5.73 2.74 -11.91
CA ASN A 162 4.77 2.85 -10.81
C ASN A 162 4.26 1.45 -10.38
N GLY A 163 3.93 1.34 -9.10
CA GLY A 163 3.32 0.12 -8.54
C GLY A 163 1.80 0.30 -8.40
N SER A 164 1.09 -0.78 -8.07
CA SER A 164 -0.37 -0.77 -7.99
C SER A 164 -0.93 -0.61 -6.57
N GLY A 165 -1.76 0.41 -6.40
CA GLY A 165 -2.64 0.83 -5.30
C GLY A 165 -3.82 -0.09 -4.96
N LYS A 166 -4.26 -0.05 -3.68
CA LYS A 166 -5.68 -0.24 -3.33
C LYS A 166 -6.11 0.79 -2.31
N HIS A 167 -6.33 2.04 -2.70
CA HIS A 167 -6.66 3.06 -1.69
C HIS A 167 -7.97 2.70 -1.00
N ASN A 168 -8.01 2.87 0.32
CA ASN A 168 -9.19 2.61 1.14
C ASN A 168 -9.73 3.93 1.66
N ASN A 169 -10.78 4.44 1.02
CA ASN A 169 -11.49 5.64 1.42
C ASN A 169 -12.50 5.30 2.51
N TRP A 170 -12.17 5.60 3.76
CA TRP A 170 -12.93 5.27 4.95
C TRP A 170 -13.66 6.48 5.51
N SER A 171 -14.93 6.28 5.89
CA SER A 171 -15.73 7.27 6.62
C SER A 171 -16.76 6.62 7.53
N LEU A 172 -17.39 7.43 8.39
CA LEU A 172 -18.47 6.99 9.26
C LEU A 172 -19.73 7.82 8.98
N SER A 173 -20.89 7.16 8.84
CA SER A 173 -22.18 7.82 8.63
C SER A 173 -23.22 7.35 9.61
N THR A 174 -24.04 8.26 10.14
CA THR A 174 -25.18 7.91 10.98
C THR A 174 -26.31 7.30 10.16
N ASP A 175 -27.19 6.54 10.81
CA ASP A 175 -28.49 6.11 10.29
C ASP A 175 -29.41 7.27 9.86
N THR A 176 -29.18 8.47 10.40
CA THR A 176 -29.86 9.71 10.00
C THR A 176 -29.27 10.35 8.72
N GLY A 177 -28.25 9.74 8.10
CA GLY A 177 -27.66 10.19 6.84
C GLY A 177 -26.56 11.25 6.97
N VAL A 178 -26.01 11.46 8.18
CA VAL A 178 -24.94 12.45 8.42
C VAL A 178 -23.57 11.77 8.31
N ASN A 179 -22.70 12.26 7.44
CA ASN A 179 -21.29 11.89 7.43
C ASN A 179 -20.55 12.59 8.57
N LEU A 180 -20.02 11.82 9.51
CA LEU A 180 -19.34 12.30 10.73
C LEU A 180 -17.95 12.89 10.45
N LEU A 181 -17.41 12.66 9.26
CA LEU A 181 -16.15 13.23 8.78
C LEU A 181 -16.36 14.36 7.76
N SER A 182 -17.60 14.81 7.54
CA SER A 182 -17.86 16.04 6.78
C SER A 182 -17.95 17.25 7.71
N PRO A 183 -17.30 18.37 7.39
CA PRO A 183 -17.59 19.64 8.04
C PRO A 183 -19.08 19.98 7.92
N GLY A 184 -19.61 20.65 8.94
CA GLY A 184 -21.00 21.09 8.99
C GLY A 184 -21.17 22.60 8.87
N SER A 185 -22.41 23.01 8.62
CA SER A 185 -22.79 24.43 8.49
C SER A 185 -23.03 25.17 9.81
N THR A 186 -22.92 24.49 10.95
CA THR A 186 -23.16 25.10 12.28
C THR A 186 -22.03 24.76 13.26
N PRO A 187 -21.76 25.60 14.27
CA PRO A 187 -20.72 25.31 15.26
C PRO A 187 -20.90 23.97 15.97
N MET A 188 -22.14 23.53 16.21
CA MET A 188 -22.41 22.23 16.84
C MET A 188 -22.07 21.06 15.92
N LYS A 189 -22.44 21.15 14.63
CA LYS A 189 -22.07 20.14 13.63
C LYS A 189 -20.55 20.08 13.42
N ASN A 190 -19.89 21.24 13.41
CA ASN A 190 -18.43 21.29 13.33
C ASN A 190 -17.74 20.73 14.57
N LEU A 191 -18.33 20.88 15.77
CA LEU A 191 -17.81 20.22 16.97
C LEU A 191 -17.95 18.69 16.88
N GLN A 192 -19.05 18.18 16.32
CA GLN A 192 -19.21 16.75 16.05
C GLN A 192 -18.15 16.27 15.06
N PHE A 193 -17.99 16.96 13.93
CA PHE A 193 -16.93 16.68 12.95
C PHE A 193 -15.55 16.64 13.59
N LEU A 194 -15.16 17.70 14.31
CA LEU A 194 -13.88 17.77 15.01
C LEU A 194 -13.70 16.63 16.02
N THR A 195 -14.78 16.19 16.65
CA THR A 195 -14.75 15.06 17.58
C THR A 195 -14.32 13.79 16.88
N PHE A 196 -14.97 13.40 15.78
CA PHE A 196 -14.61 12.19 15.04
C PHE A 196 -13.26 12.32 14.32
N PHE A 197 -12.98 13.50 13.77
CA PHE A 197 -11.74 13.80 13.08
C PHE A 197 -10.51 13.69 14.00
N VAL A 198 -10.51 14.37 15.15
CA VAL A 198 -9.39 14.32 16.11
C VAL A 198 -9.26 12.94 16.75
N ASN A 199 -10.38 12.26 17.07
CA ASN A 199 -10.31 10.89 17.58
C ASN A 199 -9.71 9.93 16.57
N THR A 200 -10.00 10.07 15.27
CA THR A 200 -9.37 9.25 14.23
C THR A 200 -7.86 9.49 14.19
N ILE A 201 -7.42 10.76 14.21
CA ILE A 201 -5.99 11.13 14.26
C ILE A 201 -5.32 10.51 15.48
N LYS A 202 -5.98 10.59 16.64
CA LYS A 202 -5.43 10.06 17.91
C LYS A 202 -5.35 8.53 17.92
N ALA A 203 -6.33 7.86 17.33
CA ALA A 203 -6.32 6.41 17.18
C ALA A 203 -5.15 5.97 16.31
N VAL A 204 -4.96 6.61 15.16
CA VAL A 204 -3.83 6.32 14.25
C VAL A 204 -2.50 6.65 14.91
N ASP A 205 -2.36 7.79 15.60
CA ASP A 205 -1.13 8.13 16.35
C ASP A 205 -0.73 7.08 17.40
N SER A 206 -1.71 6.50 18.09
CA SER A 206 -1.48 5.52 19.16
C SER A 206 -1.12 4.14 18.62
N TYR A 207 -1.61 3.79 17.42
CA TYR A 207 -1.52 2.44 16.85
C TYR A 207 -0.92 2.42 15.42
N GLU A 208 -0.11 3.42 15.07
CA GLU A 208 0.47 3.57 13.73
C GLU A 208 1.25 2.34 13.28
N GLU A 209 1.99 1.72 14.20
CA GLU A 209 2.75 0.49 13.96
C GLU A 209 1.84 -0.69 13.57
N LEU A 210 0.70 -0.84 14.26
CA LEU A 210 -0.29 -1.87 13.95
C LEU A 210 -0.95 -1.60 12.59
N LEU A 211 -1.20 -0.33 12.26
CA LEU A 211 -1.75 0.05 10.95
C LEU A 211 -0.75 -0.28 9.83
N ARG A 212 0.56 -0.01 10.01
CA ARG A 212 1.62 -0.46 9.09
C ARG A 212 1.67 -1.99 8.97
N SER A 213 1.49 -2.71 10.07
CA SER A 213 1.44 -4.17 10.09
C SER A 213 0.29 -4.73 9.24
N SER A 214 -0.88 -4.07 9.26
CA SER A 214 -2.09 -4.51 8.55
C SER A 214 -1.98 -4.57 7.03
N ILE A 215 -1.00 -3.84 6.46
CA ILE A 215 -0.72 -3.75 5.02
C ILE A 215 0.60 -4.43 4.62
N ALA A 216 1.25 -5.14 5.56
CA ALA A 216 2.51 -5.81 5.32
C ALA A 216 2.35 -7.02 4.39
N SER A 217 3.22 -7.11 3.38
CA SER A 217 3.37 -8.25 2.48
C SER A 217 4.67 -8.12 1.69
N ALA A 218 5.22 -9.24 1.22
CA ALA A 218 6.47 -9.24 0.45
C ALA A 218 6.39 -8.34 -0.79
N SER A 219 5.23 -8.33 -1.45
CA SER A 219 4.97 -7.53 -2.65
C SER A 219 4.79 -6.05 -2.35
N ASN A 220 4.06 -5.68 -1.28
CA ASN A 220 3.85 -4.27 -0.93
C ASN A 220 5.14 -3.61 -0.40
N ASP A 221 6.06 -4.36 0.23
CA ASP A 221 7.39 -3.86 0.61
C ASP A 221 8.22 -3.40 -0.62
N LEU A 222 7.90 -3.87 -1.82
CA LEU A 222 8.55 -3.46 -3.08
C LEU A 222 7.90 -2.21 -3.69
N ARG A 223 6.71 -1.82 -3.18
CA ARG A 223 5.94 -0.67 -3.64
C ARG A 223 6.16 0.54 -2.73
N LEU A 224 6.05 0.37 -1.42
CA LEU A 224 6.11 1.48 -0.45
C LEU A 224 7.41 2.29 -0.55
N GLY A 225 7.28 3.62 -0.53
CA GLY A 225 8.41 4.56 -0.55
C GLY A 225 9.02 4.82 -1.93
N ALA A 226 8.30 4.50 -3.01
CA ALA A 226 8.75 4.76 -4.38
C ALA A 226 7.56 5.06 -5.30
N ASN A 227 7.79 5.90 -6.33
CA ASN A 227 6.88 6.14 -7.46
C ASN A 227 5.40 6.31 -7.04
N GLU A 228 5.11 7.41 -6.32
CA GLU A 228 3.78 7.79 -5.80
C GLU A 228 3.19 6.92 -4.68
N ALA A 229 3.77 5.76 -4.37
CA ALA A 229 3.36 4.99 -3.20
C ALA A 229 3.96 5.57 -1.91
N PRO A 230 3.17 5.71 -0.82
CA PRO A 230 3.65 6.32 0.41
C PRO A 230 4.78 5.51 1.08
N PRO A 231 5.64 6.13 1.91
CA PRO A 231 6.66 5.42 2.67
C PRO A 231 6.03 4.52 3.75
N ALA A 232 6.86 3.65 4.34
CA ALA A 232 6.45 2.76 5.43
C ALA A 232 6.15 3.50 6.76
N ILE A 233 6.51 4.78 6.86
CA ILE A 233 6.25 5.62 8.03
C ILE A 233 4.81 6.09 7.95
N ILE A 234 3.96 5.63 8.86
CA ILE A 234 2.56 6.07 8.93
C ILE A 234 2.51 7.49 9.48
N SER A 235 1.94 8.40 8.70
CA SER A 235 1.69 9.79 9.06
C SER A 235 0.37 10.25 8.46
N ILE A 236 -0.19 11.33 9.02
CA ILE A 236 -1.48 11.84 8.59
C ILE A 236 -1.32 13.20 7.92
N PHE A 237 -1.77 13.29 6.67
CA PHE A 237 -1.99 14.55 5.98
C PHE A 237 -3.40 15.06 6.28
N ILE A 238 -3.51 16.28 6.78
CA ILE A 238 -4.82 16.93 7.01
C ILE A 238 -4.97 18.24 6.26
N GLY A 239 -3.89 18.73 5.65
CA GLY A 239 -3.87 19.98 4.93
C GLY A 239 -3.77 21.18 5.85
N LYS A 240 -3.13 22.24 5.32
CA LYS A 240 -2.80 23.45 6.07
C LYS A 240 -3.99 24.05 6.83
N GLN A 241 -5.15 24.12 6.20
CA GLN A 241 -6.32 24.75 6.80
C GLN A 241 -6.81 24.04 8.07
N LEU A 242 -6.88 22.70 8.06
CA LEU A 242 -7.26 21.94 9.24
C LEU A 242 -6.12 21.89 10.26
N SER A 243 -4.86 21.85 9.80
CA SER A 243 -3.69 22.00 10.68
C SER A 243 -3.74 23.30 11.49
N ASP A 244 -4.01 24.43 10.84
CA ASP A 244 -4.14 25.75 11.49
C ASP A 244 -5.30 25.75 12.50
N VAL A 245 -6.46 25.18 12.15
CA VAL A 245 -7.61 25.06 13.08
C VAL A 245 -7.27 24.22 14.31
N LEU A 246 -6.59 23.09 14.14
CA LEU A 246 -6.19 22.25 15.27
C LEU A 246 -5.16 22.98 16.17
N ASP A 247 -4.24 23.73 15.58
CA ASP A 247 -3.24 24.49 16.32
C ASP A 247 -3.87 25.70 17.07
N GLU A 248 -4.90 26.34 16.51
CA GLU A 248 -5.72 27.33 17.23
C GLU A 248 -6.45 26.69 18.43
N LEU A 249 -7.05 25.50 18.25
CA LEU A 249 -7.73 24.77 19.32
C LEU A 249 -6.78 24.32 20.45
N GLU A 250 -5.52 24.05 20.13
CA GLU A 250 -4.45 23.73 21.08
C GLU A 250 -4.19 24.89 22.07
N GLY A 251 -4.26 26.13 21.59
CA GLY A 251 -3.93 27.36 22.34
C GLY A 251 -4.98 27.84 23.33
N VAL A 252 -6.15 27.21 23.37
CA VAL A 252 -7.29 27.64 24.19
C VAL A 252 -7.07 27.32 25.68
N SER A 253 -7.64 28.12 26.60
CA SER A 253 -7.51 27.97 28.06
C SER A 253 -8.16 26.69 28.63
N GLN A 254 -7.51 26.04 29.61
CA GLN A 254 -7.98 24.80 30.24
C GLN A 254 -9.15 25.01 31.21
N GLY A 255 -10.07 24.04 31.25
CA GLY A 255 -11.19 24.02 32.17
C GLY A 255 -12.40 24.80 31.68
N LYS A 256 -12.97 25.62 32.57
CA LYS A 256 -14.20 26.36 32.33
C LYS A 256 -13.91 27.60 31.48
N LEU A 257 -14.40 27.60 30.25
CA LEU A 257 -14.26 28.72 29.32
C LEU A 257 -15.19 29.88 29.72
N SER A 258 -14.69 31.11 29.64
CA SER A 258 -15.49 32.33 29.75
C SER A 258 -16.52 32.44 28.61
N PRO A 259 -17.59 33.25 28.78
CA PRO A 259 -18.55 33.52 27.70
C PRO A 259 -17.89 34.08 26.43
N GLU A 260 -16.86 34.92 26.59
CA GLU A 260 -16.10 35.53 25.50
C GLU A 260 -15.31 34.47 24.73
N GLU A 261 -14.51 33.65 25.44
CA GLU A 261 -13.72 32.57 24.84
C GLU A 261 -14.61 31.55 24.11
N LYS A 262 -15.78 31.21 24.67
CA LYS A 262 -16.75 30.32 24.00
C LYS A 262 -17.27 30.89 22.69
N THR A 263 -17.56 32.19 22.70
CA THR A 263 -18.11 32.88 21.53
C THR A 263 -17.03 32.96 20.45
N GLU A 264 -15.80 33.29 20.84
CA GLU A 264 -14.64 33.30 19.96
C GLU A 264 -14.33 31.92 19.36
N LEU A 265 -14.29 30.86 20.18
CA LEU A 265 -14.12 29.49 19.70
C LEU A 265 -15.20 29.07 18.70
N LYS A 266 -16.47 29.31 19.05
CA LYS A 266 -17.60 28.86 18.23
C LYS A 266 -17.72 29.62 16.92
N LEU A 267 -17.46 30.93 16.92
CA LEU A 267 -17.62 31.78 15.74
C LEU A 267 -16.34 31.86 14.91
N ASN A 268 -15.18 32.02 15.56
CA ASN A 268 -13.94 32.41 14.90
C ASN A 268 -12.93 31.26 14.71
N VAL A 269 -13.13 30.09 15.34
CA VAL A 269 -12.27 28.91 15.13
C VAL A 269 -13.09 27.80 14.47
N VAL A 270 -14.12 27.32 15.18
CA VAL A 270 -15.00 26.24 14.71
C VAL A 270 -15.91 26.72 13.57
N GLY A 271 -16.32 27.99 13.59
CA GLY A 271 -17.15 28.60 12.54
C GLY A 271 -16.40 28.94 11.24
N LYS A 272 -15.06 28.96 11.25
CA LYS A 272 -14.24 29.19 10.05
C LYS A 272 -14.03 27.95 9.19
N ILE A 273 -14.39 26.77 9.68
CA ILE A 273 -14.29 25.53 8.91
C ILE A 273 -15.36 25.59 7.81
N PRO A 274 -14.96 25.64 6.51
CA PRO A 274 -15.90 25.70 5.42
C PRO A 274 -16.65 24.38 5.31
N GLU A 275 -17.91 24.45 4.88
CA GLU A 275 -18.76 23.27 4.67
C GLU A 275 -18.20 22.34 3.59
N ILE A 276 -17.49 22.92 2.61
CA ILE A 276 -16.78 22.20 1.56
C ILE A 276 -15.29 22.50 1.71
N LEU A 277 -14.54 21.48 2.08
CA LEU A 277 -13.08 21.52 2.03
C LEU A 277 -12.62 21.11 0.65
N LEU A 278 -11.78 21.94 0.04
CA LEU A 278 -11.16 21.61 -1.23
C LEU A 278 -10.17 20.46 -1.01
N ASP A 279 -10.30 19.39 -1.79
CA ASP A 279 -9.32 18.31 -1.77
C ASP A 279 -8.00 18.83 -2.34
N ASN A 280 -7.03 19.05 -1.44
CA ASN A 280 -5.70 19.52 -1.78
C ASN A 280 -4.66 18.38 -1.74
N THR A 281 -5.09 17.13 -1.62
CA THR A 281 -4.19 15.99 -1.43
C THR A 281 -3.43 15.60 -2.70
N ASP A 282 -3.90 16.04 -3.88
CA ASP A 282 -3.26 15.77 -5.17
C ASP A 282 -1.85 16.41 -5.27
N ARG A 283 -1.57 17.45 -4.47
CA ARG A 283 -0.22 18.05 -4.37
C ARG A 283 0.74 17.24 -3.51
N ASN A 284 0.26 16.27 -2.74
CA ASN A 284 1.08 15.46 -1.84
C ASN A 284 0.55 14.01 -1.73
N ARG A 285 0.60 13.29 -2.85
CA ARG A 285 0.26 11.85 -2.94
C ARG A 285 1.12 10.93 -2.06
N THR A 286 2.18 11.47 -1.44
CA THR A 286 3.16 10.70 -0.65
C THR A 286 2.70 10.33 0.78
N SER A 287 1.59 10.88 1.26
CA SER A 287 1.08 10.57 2.60
C SER A 287 0.37 9.20 2.64
N PRO A 288 0.65 8.33 3.63
CA PRO A 288 -0.01 7.04 3.73
C PRO A 288 -1.47 7.15 4.17
N PHE A 289 -1.83 8.15 4.97
CA PHE A 289 -3.20 8.35 5.48
C PHE A 289 -3.58 9.82 5.32
N ALA A 290 -4.52 10.14 4.45
CA ALA A 290 -4.82 11.53 4.08
C ALA A 290 -6.30 11.86 4.30
N PHE A 291 -6.59 13.02 4.87
CA PHE A 291 -7.96 13.54 4.91
C PHE A 291 -8.30 14.24 3.59
N THR A 292 -9.24 13.69 2.83
CA THR A 292 -9.64 14.17 1.50
C THR A 292 -10.96 14.95 1.54
N GLY A 293 -11.12 15.79 2.56
CA GLY A 293 -12.23 16.73 2.72
C GLY A 293 -13.45 16.19 3.47
N ASN A 294 -13.82 14.93 3.27
CA ASN A 294 -14.99 14.31 3.94
C ASN A 294 -14.79 12.84 4.37
N LYS A 295 -13.57 12.34 4.24
CA LYS A 295 -13.18 10.94 4.50
C LYS A 295 -11.67 10.88 4.70
N PHE A 296 -11.18 9.78 5.28
CA PHE A 296 -9.75 9.47 5.27
C PHE A 296 -9.45 8.43 4.21
N GLU A 297 -8.41 8.68 3.43
CA GLU A 297 -7.91 7.79 2.40
C GLU A 297 -6.64 7.10 2.91
N PHE A 298 -6.70 5.77 3.04
CA PHE A 298 -5.55 4.95 3.41
C PHE A 298 -4.85 4.42 2.15
N ARG A 299 -3.79 5.12 1.73
CA ARG A 299 -3.06 4.88 0.47
C ARG A 299 -2.05 3.73 0.56
N ALA A 300 -1.58 3.41 1.76
CA ALA A 300 -0.54 2.40 1.96
C ALA A 300 -0.99 0.94 1.70
N VAL A 301 -2.29 0.69 1.49
CA VAL A 301 -2.84 -0.65 1.22
C VAL A 301 -2.44 -1.14 -0.17
N GLY A 302 -1.97 -2.38 -0.25
CA GLY A 302 -1.52 -3.02 -1.51
C GLY A 302 -2.67 -3.45 -2.42
N SER A 303 -2.46 -3.41 -3.74
CA SER A 303 -3.43 -3.84 -4.78
C SER A 303 -3.96 -5.27 -4.60
N ARG A 304 -3.15 -6.19 -4.05
CA ARG A 304 -3.58 -7.56 -3.77
C ARG A 304 -4.18 -7.72 -2.37
N THR A 305 -4.01 -6.74 -1.50
CA THR A 305 -4.41 -6.85 -0.10
C THR A 305 -5.93 -6.94 0.02
N ASN A 306 -6.42 -7.85 0.85
CA ASN A 306 -7.84 -7.87 1.23
C ASN A 306 -8.11 -6.71 2.19
N SER A 307 -8.93 -5.75 1.76
CA SER A 307 -9.29 -4.56 2.53
C SER A 307 -9.85 -4.86 3.93
N ALA A 308 -10.39 -6.07 4.18
CA ALA A 308 -10.79 -6.49 5.51
C ALA A 308 -9.66 -6.39 6.55
N LYS A 309 -8.40 -6.66 6.17
CA LYS A 309 -7.25 -6.62 7.08
C LYS A 309 -7.03 -5.19 7.64
N PRO A 310 -6.76 -4.18 6.80
CA PRO A 310 -6.59 -2.80 7.29
C PRO A 310 -7.88 -2.24 7.89
N MET A 311 -9.06 -2.59 7.37
CA MET A 311 -10.34 -2.09 7.91
C MET A 311 -10.69 -2.69 9.27
N THR A 312 -10.31 -3.94 9.55
CA THR A 312 -10.45 -4.52 10.90
C THR A 312 -9.62 -3.71 11.89
N VAL A 313 -8.36 -3.43 11.56
CA VAL A 313 -7.46 -2.64 12.42
C VAL A 313 -7.99 -1.22 12.60
N LEU A 314 -8.27 -0.51 11.51
CA LEU A 314 -8.70 0.90 11.56
C LEU A 314 -9.99 1.08 12.37
N ASN A 315 -11.02 0.27 12.12
CA ASN A 315 -12.28 0.38 12.86
C ASN A 315 -12.09 -0.01 14.34
N THR A 316 -11.25 -1.00 14.66
CA THR A 316 -10.97 -1.39 16.05
C THR A 316 -10.27 -0.27 16.83
N ILE A 317 -9.23 0.35 16.26
CA ILE A 317 -8.48 1.42 16.95
C ILE A 317 -9.33 2.68 17.12
N VAL A 318 -10.16 3.00 16.13
CA VAL A 318 -11.10 4.13 16.22
C VAL A 318 -12.19 3.85 17.25
N ALA A 319 -12.75 2.65 17.28
CA ALA A 319 -13.73 2.25 18.29
C ALA A 319 -13.17 2.37 19.71
N LYS A 320 -11.96 1.85 19.97
CA LYS A 320 -11.27 1.98 21.26
C LYS A 320 -11.12 3.44 21.67
N GLN A 321 -10.63 4.27 20.75
CA GLN A 321 -10.40 5.69 21.00
C GLN A 321 -11.70 6.46 21.28
N LEU A 322 -12.80 6.12 20.60
CA LEU A 322 -14.12 6.72 20.84
C LEU A 322 -14.69 6.31 22.21
N GLN A 323 -14.49 5.06 22.64
CA GLN A 323 -14.87 4.61 23.98
C GLN A 323 -14.09 5.36 25.08
N GLU A 324 -12.78 5.56 24.89
CA GLU A 324 -11.94 6.32 25.81
C GLU A 324 -12.37 7.79 25.88
N PHE A 325 -12.60 8.41 24.72
CA PHE A 325 -13.12 9.76 24.61
C PHE A 325 -14.43 9.93 25.38
N LYS A 326 -15.40 9.03 25.17
CA LYS A 326 -16.70 9.09 25.84
C LYS A 326 -16.53 9.03 27.36
N LYS A 327 -15.70 8.10 27.86
CA LYS A 327 -15.41 7.95 29.30
C LYS A 327 -14.78 9.22 29.89
N GLU A 328 -13.83 9.83 29.19
CA GLU A 328 -13.17 11.07 29.63
C GLU A 328 -14.13 12.26 29.65
N VAL A 329 -14.95 12.42 28.61
CA VAL A 329 -15.96 13.48 28.53
C VAL A 329 -16.99 13.33 29.65
N ASP A 330 -17.52 12.12 29.87
CA ASP A 330 -18.50 11.87 30.94
C ASP A 330 -17.90 12.17 32.32
N ALA A 331 -16.64 11.77 32.56
CA ALA A 331 -15.96 12.08 33.81
C ALA A 331 -15.84 13.59 34.05
N LEU A 332 -15.57 14.39 33.00
CA LEU A 332 -15.53 15.85 33.11
C LEU A 332 -16.91 16.47 33.37
N ILE A 333 -17.97 15.94 32.76
CA ILE A 333 -19.35 16.40 32.99
C ILE A 333 -19.80 16.05 34.41
N GLU A 334 -19.59 14.81 34.85
CA GLU A 334 -20.11 14.31 36.12
C GLU A 334 -19.30 14.80 37.32
N LYS A 335 -17.96 14.69 37.25
CA LYS A 335 -17.06 14.96 38.38
C LYS A 335 -16.64 16.43 38.45
N LYS A 336 -16.38 17.07 37.30
CA LYS A 336 -15.96 18.49 37.24
C LYS A 336 -17.09 19.46 36.93
N LYS A 337 -18.32 18.96 36.74
CA LYS A 337 -19.53 19.78 36.47
C LYS A 337 -19.36 20.73 35.29
N LEU A 338 -18.53 20.36 34.31
CA LEU A 338 -18.37 21.12 33.07
C LEU A 338 -19.60 20.96 32.19
N LYS A 339 -19.92 21.98 31.39
CA LYS A 339 -20.95 21.83 30.36
C LYS A 339 -20.46 20.84 29.30
N LYS A 340 -21.38 20.13 28.66
CA LYS A 340 -21.10 19.14 27.61
C LYS A 340 -20.08 19.63 26.58
N ASP A 341 -20.34 20.80 25.96
CA ASP A 341 -19.45 21.37 24.95
C ASP A 341 -18.05 21.66 25.52
N GLU A 342 -17.96 22.16 26.76
CA GLU A 342 -16.68 22.46 27.43
C GLU A 342 -15.89 21.18 27.70
N ALA A 343 -16.55 20.12 28.17
CA ALA A 343 -15.91 18.82 28.40
C ALA A 343 -15.33 18.25 27.10
N ILE A 344 -16.09 18.29 26.01
CA ILE A 344 -15.64 17.86 24.68
C ILE A 344 -14.39 18.66 24.26
N PHE A 345 -14.44 20.00 24.31
CA PHE A 345 -13.29 20.84 23.94
C PHE A 345 -12.02 20.54 24.76
N ASN A 346 -12.18 20.29 26.07
CA ASN A 346 -11.04 19.97 26.92
C ASN A 346 -10.37 18.65 26.50
N VAL A 347 -11.13 17.60 26.22
CA VAL A 347 -10.58 16.32 25.77
C VAL A 347 -9.95 16.45 24.38
N LEU A 348 -10.65 17.08 23.43
CA LEU A 348 -10.13 17.27 22.07
C LEU A 348 -8.80 18.02 22.06
N ARG A 349 -8.64 19.03 22.92
CA ARG A 349 -7.37 19.77 23.04
C ARG A 349 -6.21 18.88 23.45
N GLU A 350 -6.40 18.05 24.47
CA GLU A 350 -5.34 17.15 24.94
C GLU A 350 -5.03 16.06 23.91
N TYR A 351 -6.03 15.62 23.14
CA TYR A 351 -5.80 14.72 22.01
C TYR A 351 -5.01 15.38 20.89
N ILE A 352 -5.35 16.61 20.48
CA ILE A 352 -4.60 17.38 19.48
C ILE A 352 -3.13 17.54 19.88
N LYS A 353 -2.87 17.86 21.15
CA LYS A 353 -1.52 17.98 21.70
C LYS A 353 -0.77 16.66 21.63
N SER A 354 -1.38 15.60 22.17
CA SER A 354 -0.72 14.30 22.29
C SER A 354 -0.54 13.58 20.95
N SER A 355 -1.38 13.85 19.95
CA SER A 355 -1.29 13.28 18.60
C SER A 355 -0.54 14.18 17.61
N LYS A 356 0.07 15.29 18.06
CA LYS A 356 0.76 16.24 17.17
C LYS A 356 1.87 15.60 16.35
N ARG A 357 2.53 14.56 16.89
CA ARG A 357 3.66 13.89 16.24
C ARG A 357 3.30 13.21 14.91
N ILE A 358 2.08 12.69 14.75
CA ILE A 358 1.65 11.94 13.56
C ILE A 358 1.30 12.84 12.38
N ARG A 359 0.96 14.12 12.63
CA ARG A 359 0.54 15.08 11.60
C ARG A 359 1.74 15.53 10.77
N PHE A 360 1.68 15.32 9.45
CA PHE A 360 2.73 15.72 8.53
C PHE A 360 2.16 16.08 7.15
N ASP A 361 2.36 17.34 6.76
CA ASP A 361 1.86 17.90 5.50
C ASP A 361 2.96 18.07 4.41
N GLY A 362 4.18 17.57 4.67
CA GLY A 362 5.35 17.70 3.78
C GLY A 362 5.62 16.48 2.90
N ASP A 363 6.73 16.50 2.15
CA ASP A 363 7.14 15.39 1.28
C ASP A 363 7.61 14.17 2.09
N GLY A 364 6.83 13.08 2.00
CA GLY A 364 7.07 11.82 2.68
C GLY A 364 8.29 11.04 2.16
N TYR A 365 8.85 11.39 1.00
CA TYR A 365 10.06 10.74 0.47
C TYR A 365 11.36 11.38 0.94
N SER A 366 11.29 12.61 1.45
CA SER A 366 12.47 13.34 1.84
C SER A 366 13.27 12.61 2.94
N ALA A 367 14.60 12.63 2.82
CA ALA A 367 15.48 12.14 3.88
C ALA A 367 15.27 12.92 5.19
N ASP A 368 14.89 14.19 5.07
CA ASP A 368 14.52 15.06 6.18
C ASP A 368 13.30 14.52 6.94
N TRP A 369 12.27 14.04 6.23
CA TRP A 369 11.12 13.40 6.86
C TRP A 369 11.52 12.13 7.61
N VAL A 370 12.37 11.28 7.05
CA VAL A 370 12.83 10.06 7.74
C VAL A 370 13.57 10.41 9.05
N ALA A 371 14.43 11.43 9.02
CA ALA A 371 15.12 11.90 10.21
C ALA A 371 14.16 12.54 11.23
N GLU A 372 13.19 13.32 10.75
CA GLU A 372 12.19 13.98 11.57
C GLU A 372 11.23 12.99 12.24
N ALA A 373 10.68 12.04 11.48
CA ALA A 373 9.82 10.98 11.98
C ALA A 373 10.50 10.20 13.12
N LYS A 374 11.80 9.90 12.96
CA LYS A 374 12.59 9.27 14.03
C LYS A 374 12.69 10.15 15.28
N ARG A 375 12.91 11.47 15.14
CA ARG A 375 12.89 12.42 16.28
C ARG A 375 11.51 12.48 16.95
N ARG A 376 10.45 12.37 16.15
CA ARG A 376 9.04 12.32 16.59
C ARG A 376 8.63 10.96 17.16
N LYS A 377 9.51 9.95 17.14
CA LYS A 377 9.27 8.57 17.59
C LYS A 377 8.15 7.88 16.80
N LEU A 378 8.09 8.13 15.50
CA LEU A 378 7.30 7.33 14.57
C LEU A 378 8.15 6.15 14.09
N SER A 379 7.51 5.00 13.95
CA SER A 379 8.12 3.78 13.43
C SER A 379 8.45 3.90 11.94
N ASN A 380 9.36 3.06 11.50
CA ASN A 380 9.75 2.94 10.10
C ASN A 380 10.04 1.47 9.79
N ASN A 381 9.03 0.63 10.01
CA ASN A 381 9.10 -0.80 9.75
C ASN A 381 9.03 -1.03 8.24
N ARG A 382 10.21 -1.03 7.60
CA ARG A 382 10.33 -1.09 6.13
C ARG A 382 10.01 -2.46 5.58
N THR A 383 10.26 -3.50 6.36
CA THR A 383 10.09 -4.87 5.94
C THR A 383 8.91 -5.54 6.63
N THR A 384 8.31 -6.51 5.96
CA THR A 384 7.19 -7.29 6.47
C THR A 384 7.54 -7.98 7.79
N PRO A 385 8.70 -8.66 7.95
CA PRO A 385 9.00 -9.32 9.23
C PRO A 385 9.10 -8.36 10.41
N GLU A 386 9.68 -7.16 10.22
CA GLU A 386 9.71 -6.11 11.24
C GLU A 386 8.30 -5.61 11.56
N ALA A 387 7.51 -5.29 10.53
CA ALA A 387 6.15 -4.75 10.70
C ALA A 387 5.20 -5.75 11.39
N LEU A 388 5.40 -7.05 11.22
CA LEU A 388 4.57 -8.08 11.85
C LEU A 388 4.85 -8.26 13.34
N GLN A 389 6.01 -7.87 13.87
CA GLN A 389 6.38 -8.11 15.28
C GLN A 389 5.40 -7.45 16.27
N ILE A 390 4.87 -6.27 15.93
CA ILE A 390 3.98 -5.51 16.81
C ILE A 390 2.67 -6.24 17.13
N MET A 391 2.21 -7.14 16.25
CA MET A 391 0.91 -7.83 16.42
C MET A 391 0.79 -8.56 17.76
N THR A 392 1.89 -9.08 18.29
CA THR A 392 1.92 -9.85 19.54
C THR A 392 2.45 -9.06 20.74
N SER A 393 2.54 -7.72 20.63
CA SER A 393 2.85 -6.89 21.78
C SER A 393 1.71 -6.97 22.81
N LYS A 394 2.02 -6.72 24.09
CA LYS A 394 1.02 -6.78 25.16
C LYS A 394 -0.12 -5.79 24.92
N GLU A 395 0.22 -4.62 24.41
CA GLU A 395 -0.69 -3.53 24.09
C GLU A 395 -1.67 -3.93 22.98
N ILE A 396 -1.18 -4.59 21.91
CA ILE A 396 -2.04 -5.02 20.79
C ILE A 396 -2.91 -6.22 21.17
N LEU A 397 -2.37 -7.17 21.92
CA LEU A 397 -3.16 -8.29 22.43
C LEU A 397 -4.28 -7.81 23.36
N ALA A 398 -3.98 -6.83 24.23
CA ALA A 398 -4.98 -6.20 25.08
C ALA A 398 -6.02 -5.41 24.25
N LEU A 399 -5.59 -4.65 23.23
CA LEU A 399 -6.51 -3.94 22.33
C LEU A 399 -7.55 -4.89 21.74
N PHE A 400 -7.12 -5.98 21.09
CA PHE A 400 -8.06 -6.89 20.43
C PHE A 400 -8.91 -7.68 21.42
N GLY A 401 -8.35 -8.04 22.58
CA GLY A 401 -9.08 -8.72 23.65
C GLY A 401 -10.15 -7.84 24.29
N ASP A 402 -9.79 -6.61 24.69
CA ASP A 402 -10.69 -5.63 25.29
C ASP A 402 -11.85 -5.26 24.36
N MET A 403 -11.57 -5.16 23.06
CA MET A 403 -12.58 -4.84 22.03
C MET A 403 -13.32 -6.10 21.56
N GLU A 404 -13.04 -7.28 22.09
CA GLU A 404 -13.65 -8.57 21.72
C GLU A 404 -13.57 -8.93 20.21
N VAL A 405 -12.65 -8.28 19.49
CA VAL A 405 -12.47 -8.44 18.04
C VAL A 405 -11.70 -9.72 17.74
N MET A 406 -10.59 -9.96 18.44
CA MET A 406 -9.78 -11.17 18.32
C MET A 406 -9.19 -11.59 19.67
N THR A 407 -9.12 -12.88 19.89
CA THR A 407 -8.41 -13.49 21.02
C THR A 407 -6.90 -13.50 20.78
N GLU A 408 -6.11 -13.64 21.85
CA GLU A 408 -4.64 -13.76 21.75
C GLU A 408 -4.23 -14.91 20.82
N THR A 409 -4.88 -16.07 20.93
CA THR A 409 -4.61 -17.22 20.06
C THR A 409 -4.85 -16.89 18.59
N GLU A 410 -5.93 -16.18 18.27
CA GLU A 410 -6.24 -15.77 16.89
C GLU A 410 -5.21 -14.76 16.35
N VAL A 411 -4.77 -13.80 17.16
CA VAL A 411 -3.76 -12.82 16.75
C VAL A 411 -2.42 -13.50 16.47
N ARG A 412 -1.98 -14.41 17.35
CA ARG A 412 -0.75 -15.20 17.16
C ARG A 412 -0.81 -16.06 15.91
N ALA A 413 -1.92 -16.79 15.71
CA ALA A 413 -2.10 -17.62 14.53
C ALA A 413 -2.08 -16.81 13.23
N ARG A 414 -2.70 -15.62 13.22
CA ARG A 414 -2.63 -14.72 12.06
C ARG A 414 -1.22 -14.27 11.78
N GLN A 415 -0.49 -13.82 12.79
CA GLN A 415 0.89 -13.39 12.64
C GLN A 415 1.76 -14.53 12.05
N GLU A 416 1.59 -15.76 12.52
CA GLU A 416 2.26 -16.94 11.98
C GLU A 416 1.92 -17.18 10.49
N VAL A 417 0.65 -17.08 10.10
CA VAL A 417 0.23 -17.19 8.69
C VAL A 417 0.84 -16.09 7.82
N GLU A 418 0.95 -14.86 8.31
CA GLU A 418 1.58 -13.76 7.58
C GLU A 418 3.09 -14.00 7.39
N PHE A 419 3.78 -14.49 8.43
CA PHE A 419 5.19 -14.88 8.32
C PHE A 419 5.38 -16.03 7.32
N ASP A 420 4.53 -17.06 7.37
CA ASP A 420 4.59 -18.19 6.44
C ASP A 420 4.36 -17.72 5.00
N THR A 421 3.36 -16.87 4.78
CA THR A 421 3.07 -16.29 3.47
C THR A 421 4.27 -15.52 2.93
N TYR A 422 4.89 -14.67 3.75
CA TYR A 422 6.10 -13.93 3.37
C TYR A 422 7.26 -14.87 2.99
N ILE A 423 7.50 -15.90 3.80
CA ILE A 423 8.54 -16.91 3.58
C ILE A 423 8.29 -17.63 2.25
N LEU A 424 7.08 -18.14 2.03
CA LEU A 424 6.73 -18.90 0.84
C LEU A 424 6.82 -18.06 -0.43
N GLN A 425 6.31 -16.82 -0.41
CA GLN A 425 6.42 -15.91 -1.54
C GLN A 425 7.89 -15.63 -1.90
N THR A 426 8.69 -15.21 -0.93
CA THR A 426 10.13 -14.94 -1.14
C THR A 426 10.88 -16.20 -1.58
N GLN A 427 10.48 -17.37 -1.06
CA GLN A 427 11.05 -18.65 -1.46
C GLN A 427 10.74 -19.00 -2.92
N ILE A 428 9.49 -18.80 -3.36
CA ILE A 428 9.08 -19.02 -4.76
C ILE A 428 9.90 -18.11 -5.66
N GLU A 429 9.99 -16.82 -5.35
CA GLU A 429 10.81 -15.86 -6.11
C GLU A 429 12.27 -16.34 -6.23
N GLY A 430 12.90 -16.73 -5.12
CA GLY A 430 14.28 -17.23 -5.14
C GLY A 430 14.45 -18.53 -5.95
N ARG A 431 13.46 -19.43 -5.93
CA ARG A 431 13.49 -20.67 -6.73
C ARG A 431 13.36 -20.39 -8.22
N VAL A 432 12.38 -19.56 -8.60
CA VAL A 432 12.15 -19.17 -9.99
C VAL A 432 13.33 -18.38 -10.53
N MET A 433 13.89 -17.45 -9.75
CA MET A 433 15.10 -16.72 -10.14
C MET A 433 16.28 -17.67 -10.40
N ASN A 434 16.50 -18.66 -9.52
CA ASN A 434 17.53 -19.67 -9.74
C ASN A 434 17.29 -20.49 -11.02
N GLU A 435 16.05 -20.89 -11.29
CA GLU A 435 15.70 -21.60 -12.52
C GLU A 435 15.94 -20.75 -13.77
N LEU A 436 15.46 -19.50 -13.78
CA LEU A 436 15.66 -18.56 -14.88
C LEU A 436 17.15 -18.35 -15.19
N VAL A 437 17.96 -18.14 -14.16
CA VAL A 437 19.40 -17.95 -14.33
C VAL A 437 20.06 -19.18 -14.94
N ASN A 438 19.87 -20.36 -14.36
CA ASN A 438 20.62 -21.55 -14.77
C ASN A 438 20.08 -22.17 -16.08
N SER A 439 18.77 -22.15 -16.29
CA SER A 439 18.12 -22.87 -17.41
C SER A 439 17.87 -21.98 -18.63
N TYR A 440 17.73 -20.67 -18.46
CA TYR A 440 17.38 -19.76 -19.55
C TYR A 440 18.53 -18.81 -19.89
N ILE A 441 19.01 -18.03 -18.90
CA ILE A 441 19.91 -16.91 -19.14
C ILE A 441 21.35 -17.36 -19.40
N ILE A 442 21.93 -18.19 -18.52
CA ILE A 442 23.31 -18.66 -18.67
C ILE A 442 23.53 -19.39 -20.01
N PRO A 443 22.69 -20.37 -20.40
CA PRO A 443 22.89 -21.11 -21.66
C PRO A 443 22.90 -20.20 -22.89
N VAL A 444 21.95 -19.25 -22.96
CA VAL A 444 21.87 -18.30 -24.07
C VAL A 444 23.08 -17.39 -24.12
N ALA A 445 23.51 -16.84 -22.98
CA ALA A 445 24.67 -15.96 -22.92
C ALA A 445 25.97 -16.69 -23.31
N VAL A 446 26.15 -17.95 -22.90
CA VAL A 446 27.29 -18.78 -23.31
C VAL A 446 27.25 -19.08 -24.81
N ASN A 447 26.09 -19.41 -25.38
CA ASN A 447 25.95 -19.67 -26.81
C ASN A 447 26.29 -18.42 -27.65
N TYR A 448 25.82 -17.26 -27.23
CA TYR A 448 26.16 -16.01 -27.89
C TYR A 448 27.65 -15.67 -27.75
N GLN A 449 28.23 -15.87 -26.56
CA GLN A 449 29.67 -15.70 -26.34
C GLN A 449 30.49 -16.60 -27.28
N ASN A 450 30.10 -17.86 -27.48
CA ASN A 450 30.76 -18.76 -28.42
C ASN A 450 30.69 -18.22 -29.86
N THR A 451 29.57 -17.63 -30.26
CA THR A 451 29.42 -17.00 -31.59
C THR A 451 30.41 -15.85 -31.79
N LEU A 452 30.57 -15.00 -30.77
CA LEU A 452 31.56 -13.91 -30.80
C LEU A 452 32.99 -14.44 -30.85
N ILE A 453 33.31 -15.49 -30.09
CA ILE A 453 34.63 -16.14 -30.12
C ILE A 453 34.93 -16.68 -31.52
N GLN A 454 33.98 -17.36 -32.17
CA GLN A 454 34.16 -17.86 -33.53
C GLN A 454 34.38 -16.73 -34.54
N ASN A 455 33.69 -15.60 -34.38
CA ASN A 455 33.92 -14.42 -35.21
C ASN A 455 35.35 -13.88 -35.07
N VAL A 456 35.86 -13.76 -33.83
CA VAL A 456 37.25 -13.31 -33.56
C VAL A 456 38.26 -14.29 -34.17
N LEU A 457 38.05 -15.60 -34.00
CA LEU A 457 38.93 -16.62 -34.58
C LEU A 457 38.94 -16.58 -36.11
N GLY A 458 37.78 -16.43 -36.74
CA GLY A 458 37.68 -16.30 -38.20
C GLY A 458 38.36 -15.03 -38.74
N LEU A 459 38.19 -13.88 -38.06
CA LEU A 459 38.90 -12.65 -38.43
C LEU A 459 40.42 -12.79 -38.28
N LYS A 460 40.88 -13.49 -37.24
CA LYS A 460 42.30 -13.80 -37.06
C LYS A 460 42.86 -14.67 -38.18
N GLU A 461 42.09 -15.66 -38.64
CA GLU A 461 42.47 -16.52 -39.76
C GLU A 461 42.59 -15.75 -41.08
N ILE A 462 41.64 -14.86 -41.36
CA ILE A 462 41.60 -14.09 -42.61
C ILE A 462 42.67 -12.99 -42.64
N TYR A 463 42.85 -12.25 -41.54
CA TYR A 463 43.65 -11.01 -41.50
C TYR A 463 45.00 -11.14 -40.78
N GLY A 464 45.33 -12.31 -40.21
CA GLY A 464 46.61 -12.52 -39.53
C GLY A 464 46.82 -11.51 -38.40
N ALA A 465 47.99 -10.85 -38.31
CA ALA A 465 48.29 -9.90 -37.23
C ALA A 465 47.39 -8.65 -37.22
N ALA A 466 46.81 -8.26 -38.36
CA ALA A 466 45.99 -7.06 -38.49
C ALA A 466 44.58 -7.18 -37.87
N HIS A 467 44.16 -8.39 -37.46
CA HIS A 467 42.84 -8.59 -36.84
C HIS A 467 42.68 -7.89 -35.49
N LYS A 468 43.78 -7.52 -34.80
CA LYS A 468 43.72 -6.98 -33.43
C LYS A 468 42.88 -5.70 -33.35
N ASP A 469 43.10 -4.78 -34.28
CA ASP A 469 42.35 -3.52 -34.33
C ASP A 469 40.88 -3.74 -34.75
N LEU A 470 40.61 -4.81 -35.50
CA LEU A 470 39.25 -5.17 -35.95
C LEU A 470 38.43 -5.92 -34.88
N THR A 471 39.11 -6.56 -33.93
CA THR A 471 38.48 -7.47 -32.94
C THR A 471 38.39 -6.89 -31.54
N GLU A 472 39.00 -5.72 -31.28
CA GLU A 472 39.03 -5.08 -29.95
C GLU A 472 37.62 -4.94 -29.33
N GLY A 473 36.65 -4.42 -30.09
CA GLY A 473 35.28 -4.27 -29.61
C GLY A 473 34.59 -5.61 -29.29
N THR A 474 34.82 -6.63 -30.12
CA THR A 474 34.25 -7.98 -29.90
C THR A 474 34.90 -8.67 -28.71
N LEU A 475 36.22 -8.52 -28.52
CA LEU A 475 36.94 -9.04 -27.35
C LEU A 475 36.44 -8.42 -26.05
N ASN A 476 36.20 -7.10 -26.03
CA ASN A 476 35.62 -6.41 -24.88
C ASN A 476 34.20 -6.92 -24.57
N LEU A 477 33.37 -7.16 -25.59
CA LEU A 477 32.05 -7.75 -25.41
C LEU A 477 32.12 -9.16 -24.78
N ILE A 478 33.06 -10.00 -25.24
CA ILE A 478 33.30 -11.34 -24.67
C ILE A 478 33.72 -11.26 -23.20
N GLU A 479 34.57 -10.30 -22.85
CA GLU A 479 35.03 -10.05 -21.48
C GLU A 479 33.85 -9.65 -20.57
N GLN A 480 33.05 -8.65 -20.98
CA GLN A 480 31.87 -8.22 -20.23
C GLN A 480 30.85 -9.35 -20.01
N ILE A 481 30.60 -10.17 -21.04
CA ILE A 481 29.71 -11.33 -20.92
C ILE A 481 30.28 -12.33 -19.90
N SER A 482 31.59 -12.61 -19.95
CA SER A 482 32.26 -13.52 -19.01
C SER A 482 32.13 -13.04 -17.56
N GLU A 483 32.36 -11.75 -17.33
CA GLU A 483 32.25 -11.13 -16.01
C GLU A 483 30.84 -11.28 -15.44
N HIS A 484 29.83 -10.96 -16.24
CA HIS A 484 28.43 -11.05 -15.81
C HIS A 484 27.96 -12.49 -15.62
N LEU A 485 28.38 -13.44 -16.47
CA LEU A 485 28.13 -14.87 -16.29
C LEU A 485 28.71 -15.40 -14.98
N SER A 486 29.97 -15.08 -14.69
CA SER A 486 30.63 -15.49 -13.45
C SER A 486 29.93 -14.90 -12.22
N ALA A 487 29.60 -13.60 -12.28
CA ALA A 487 28.95 -12.91 -11.18
C ALA A 487 27.53 -13.40 -10.91
N VAL A 488 26.71 -13.61 -11.95
CA VAL A 488 25.32 -14.08 -11.80
C VAL A 488 25.29 -15.50 -11.24
N LYS A 489 26.18 -16.38 -11.71
CA LYS A 489 26.27 -17.76 -11.19
C LYS A 489 26.67 -17.77 -9.71
N LYS A 490 27.75 -17.06 -9.36
CA LYS A 490 28.23 -16.97 -7.98
C LYS A 490 27.16 -16.43 -7.03
N LYS A 491 26.46 -15.34 -7.40
CA LYS A 491 25.41 -14.75 -6.56
C LYS A 491 24.21 -15.68 -6.40
N THR A 492 23.83 -16.38 -7.46
CA THR A 492 22.73 -17.34 -7.44
C THR A 492 23.05 -18.51 -6.49
N ASP A 493 24.27 -19.05 -6.56
CA ASP A 493 24.69 -20.14 -5.67
C ASP A 493 24.69 -19.70 -4.19
N ILE A 494 25.16 -18.48 -3.91
CA ILE A 494 25.11 -17.92 -2.54
C ILE A 494 23.65 -17.78 -2.05
N MET A 495 22.75 -17.26 -2.90
CA MET A 495 21.32 -17.16 -2.57
C MET A 495 20.70 -18.54 -2.31
N VAL A 496 21.06 -19.56 -3.08
CA VAL A 496 20.57 -20.94 -2.88
C VAL A 496 21.03 -21.47 -1.52
N GLU A 497 22.28 -21.25 -1.13
CA GLU A 497 22.79 -21.67 0.17
C GLU A 497 22.15 -20.89 1.33
N ALA A 498 21.95 -19.58 1.19
CA ALA A 498 21.21 -18.77 2.17
C ALA A 498 19.79 -19.31 2.36
N ARG A 499 19.10 -19.64 1.27
CA ARG A 499 17.76 -20.26 1.30
C ARG A 499 17.77 -21.62 2.00
N LYS A 500 18.77 -22.47 1.75
CA LYS A 500 18.91 -23.77 2.45
C LYS A 500 19.05 -23.57 3.95
N LYS A 501 19.91 -22.63 4.38
CA LYS A 501 20.10 -22.29 5.80
C LYS A 501 18.81 -21.78 6.45
N ALA A 502 18.12 -20.85 5.80
CA ALA A 502 16.84 -20.31 6.29
C ALA A 502 15.78 -21.43 6.44
N ASN A 503 15.69 -22.35 5.48
CA ASN A 503 14.72 -23.46 5.55
C ASN A 503 14.98 -24.45 6.69
N ALA A 504 16.25 -24.61 7.10
CA ALA A 504 16.61 -25.47 8.22
C ALA A 504 16.19 -24.89 9.59
N MET A 505 15.78 -23.62 9.66
CA MET A 505 15.28 -23.01 10.88
C MET A 505 13.90 -23.57 11.25
N THR A 506 13.70 -23.89 12.53
CA THR A 506 12.41 -24.38 13.03
C THR A 506 11.48 -23.25 13.43
N ASP A 507 12.04 -22.18 13.99
CA ASP A 507 11.29 -20.98 14.39
C ASP A 507 10.91 -20.15 13.16
N ILE A 508 9.61 -19.90 13.00
CA ILE A 508 9.06 -19.21 11.83
C ILE A 508 9.47 -17.73 11.79
N HIS A 509 9.59 -17.08 12.95
CA HIS A 509 10.02 -15.68 13.02
C HIS A 509 11.45 -15.55 12.53
N LYS A 510 12.38 -16.34 13.09
CA LYS A 510 13.79 -16.37 12.65
C LYS A 510 13.91 -16.73 11.18
N LYS A 511 13.10 -17.68 10.69
CA LYS A 511 13.05 -18.03 9.27
C LYS A 511 12.64 -16.84 8.40
N ALA A 512 11.59 -16.10 8.77
CA ALA A 512 11.14 -14.93 8.02
C ALA A 512 12.21 -13.83 7.97
N PHE A 513 12.88 -13.57 9.10
CA PHE A 513 14.02 -12.65 9.15
C PHE A 513 15.19 -13.13 8.28
N ALA A 514 15.55 -14.42 8.33
CA ALA A 514 16.59 -14.97 7.45
C ALA A 514 16.25 -14.84 5.96
N TYR A 515 14.98 -15.03 5.57
CA TYR A 515 14.57 -14.75 4.19
C TYR A 515 14.69 -13.28 3.82
N CYS A 516 14.37 -12.37 4.74
CA CYS A 516 14.45 -10.93 4.53
C CYS A 516 15.90 -10.39 4.47
N GLU A 517 16.76 -10.87 5.36
CA GLU A 517 18.11 -10.33 5.58
C GLU A 517 19.19 -11.10 4.81
N ASP A 518 19.02 -12.41 4.59
CA ASP A 518 20.04 -13.25 3.97
C ASP A 518 19.67 -13.73 2.56
N VAL A 519 18.39 -13.85 2.21
CA VAL A 519 17.96 -14.36 0.89
C VAL A 519 17.61 -13.24 -0.07
N ARG A 520 16.60 -12.42 0.28
CA ARG A 520 16.07 -11.34 -0.57
C ARG A 520 17.13 -10.36 -1.07
N PRO A 521 18.17 -9.96 -0.30
CA PRO A 521 19.17 -8.99 -0.79
C PRO A 521 19.98 -9.46 -2.00
N HIS A 522 20.02 -10.77 -2.26
CA HIS A 522 20.68 -11.29 -3.46
C HIS A 522 19.91 -11.03 -4.75
N PHE A 523 18.59 -10.83 -4.69
CA PHE A 523 17.73 -10.72 -5.87
C PHE A 523 18.14 -9.55 -6.77
N GLU A 524 18.37 -8.37 -6.19
CA GLU A 524 18.78 -7.19 -6.96
C GLU A 524 20.16 -7.37 -7.61
N GLY A 525 21.08 -8.03 -6.90
CA GLY A 525 22.41 -8.34 -7.43
C GLY A 525 22.37 -9.31 -8.61
N ILE A 526 21.53 -10.35 -8.53
CA ILE A 526 21.32 -11.33 -9.60
C ILE A 526 20.65 -10.64 -10.79
N ARG A 527 19.55 -9.91 -10.54
CA ARG A 527 18.82 -9.14 -11.55
C ARG A 527 19.75 -8.21 -12.31
N ARG A 528 20.55 -7.41 -11.61
CA ARG A 528 21.49 -6.46 -12.25
C ARG A 528 22.37 -7.13 -13.30
N HIS A 529 22.91 -8.32 -13.04
CA HIS A 529 23.75 -9.02 -14.01
C HIS A 529 22.93 -9.64 -15.15
N CYS A 530 21.73 -10.15 -14.87
CA CYS A 530 20.80 -10.63 -15.89
C CYS A 530 20.41 -9.50 -16.86
N ASP A 531 20.03 -8.34 -16.33
CA ASP A 531 19.62 -7.17 -17.11
C ASP A 531 20.78 -6.63 -17.96
N LYS A 532 22.03 -6.77 -17.49
CA LYS A 532 23.22 -6.44 -18.30
C LYS A 532 23.45 -7.45 -19.41
N LEU A 533 23.31 -8.75 -19.14
CA LEU A 533 23.39 -9.78 -20.17
C LEU A 533 22.31 -9.59 -21.25
N GLU A 534 21.09 -9.19 -20.88
CA GLU A 534 20.00 -8.89 -21.82
C GLU A 534 20.38 -7.80 -22.85
N ARG A 535 21.20 -6.83 -22.44
CA ARG A 535 21.69 -5.75 -23.33
C ARG A 535 22.81 -6.20 -24.25
N LEU A 536 23.63 -7.15 -23.80
CA LEU A 536 24.85 -7.58 -24.50
C LEU A 536 24.55 -8.70 -25.50
N VAL A 537 23.59 -9.57 -25.19
CA VAL A 537 23.20 -10.72 -26.01
C VAL A 537 22.28 -10.29 -27.17
N ASP A 538 22.43 -10.96 -28.32
CA ASP A 538 21.54 -10.79 -29.47
C ASP A 538 20.06 -10.96 -29.07
N ASP A 539 19.25 -9.97 -29.44
CA ASP A 539 17.82 -9.93 -29.18
C ASP A 539 17.09 -11.19 -29.66
N ARG A 540 17.50 -11.74 -30.81
CA ARG A 540 16.90 -12.94 -31.42
C ARG A 540 17.16 -14.21 -30.61
N ALA A 541 18.20 -14.21 -29.78
CA ALA A 541 18.57 -15.34 -28.94
C ALA A 541 18.05 -15.20 -27.51
N TRP A 542 17.65 -13.99 -27.09
CA TRP A 542 17.24 -13.73 -25.72
C TRP A 542 15.95 -14.49 -25.37
N PRO A 543 15.89 -15.24 -24.26
CA PRO A 543 14.83 -16.24 -24.05
C PRO A 543 13.55 -15.67 -23.44
N LEU A 544 13.57 -14.44 -22.92
CA LEU A 544 12.44 -13.83 -22.22
C LEU A 544 11.93 -12.61 -22.98
N VAL A 545 10.61 -12.45 -23.04
CA VAL A 545 10.01 -11.22 -23.56
C VAL A 545 10.47 -10.02 -22.74
N LYS A 546 10.91 -8.97 -23.44
CA LYS A 546 11.54 -7.77 -22.88
C LYS A 546 10.47 -6.78 -22.42
N TYR A 547 10.84 -5.87 -21.52
CA TYR A 547 9.90 -4.88 -20.99
C TYR A 547 9.27 -4.02 -22.08
N ARG A 548 10.01 -3.69 -23.15
CA ARG A 548 9.47 -2.90 -24.28
C ARG A 548 8.27 -3.59 -24.94
N GLU A 549 8.24 -4.93 -24.91
CA GLU A 549 7.18 -5.74 -25.49
C GLU A 549 6.02 -5.84 -24.51
N LEU A 550 6.30 -6.19 -23.24
CA LEU A 550 5.29 -6.30 -22.17
C LEU A 550 4.51 -5.00 -21.93
N LEU A 551 5.17 -3.85 -22.07
CA LEU A 551 4.61 -2.54 -21.70
C LEU A 551 3.99 -1.76 -22.87
N PHE A 552 4.38 -2.04 -24.12
CA PHE A 552 3.98 -1.17 -25.25
C PHE A 552 3.43 -1.91 -26.47
N ILE A 553 3.61 -3.22 -26.59
CA ILE A 553 2.96 -3.98 -27.67
C ILE A 553 1.49 -4.18 -27.28
N LYS A 554 0.59 -3.85 -28.22
CA LYS A 554 -0.87 -3.75 -28.00
C LYS A 554 -1.63 -4.74 -28.86
#